data_AF-A0A5C7GPC4-F1
#
_entry.id   AF-A0A5C7GPC4-F1
#
_cell.length_a   1.000
_cell.length_b   1.000
_cell.length_c   1.000
_cell.angle_alpha   90.00
_cell.angle_beta   90.00
_cell.angle_gamma   90.00
#
_symmetry.space_group_name_H-M   'P 1'
#
loop_
_entity.id
_entity.type
_entity.pdbx_description
1 polymer ?
#
loop_
_entity_poly.entity_id
_entity_poly.type
_entity_poly.pdbx_seq_one_letter_code
_entity_poly.pdbx_strand_id
1 'polypeptide(L)'
;MDVEKLFHMTGGAGPTSYAKNSYLQVPPGIYNEEGESVNKGNIYICESSPPAVSMAYFIQFQEDFFLFLGSRSKELLVGGRMVLISLRRVGPDHVDRGNYILWELLSQSLANLVSKGKIEKEKLKSYHTQFYAPSKEEIEEQLRREGTFKVDYGSAVAMAVSL
;
A
#
# COMPACT_ATOMS: atom_id res chain seq x y z
N MET A 1 -23.33 -12.41 -21.11
CA MET A 1 -23.25 -12.79 -19.69
C MET A 1 -22.98 -11.51 -18.92
N ASP A 2 -23.91 -11.11 -18.07
CA ASP A 2 -23.92 -9.81 -17.40
C ASP A 2 -23.07 -9.92 -16.13
N VAL A 3 -21.78 -9.60 -16.25
CA VAL A 3 -20.74 -9.88 -15.23
C VAL A 3 -21.04 -9.19 -13.89
N GLU A 4 -21.79 -8.08 -13.94
CA GLU A 4 -22.23 -7.32 -12.76
C GLU A 4 -23.22 -8.10 -11.87
N LYS A 5 -23.95 -9.07 -12.42
CA LYS A 5 -24.88 -9.92 -11.65
C LYS A 5 -24.21 -11.12 -10.99
N LEU A 6 -22.95 -11.41 -11.34
CA LEU A 6 -22.24 -12.59 -10.85
C LEU A 6 -21.53 -12.33 -9.51
N PHE A 7 -21.16 -11.09 -9.25
CA PHE A 7 -20.59 -10.66 -7.98
C PHE A 7 -21.61 -9.78 -7.26
N HIS A 8 -22.23 -10.29 -6.19
CA HIS A 8 -23.04 -9.49 -5.25
C HIS A 8 -22.15 -8.55 -4.43
N MET A 9 -21.31 -7.76 -5.08
CA MET A 9 -20.56 -6.68 -4.46
C MET A 9 -21.39 -5.42 -4.61
N THR A 10 -22.06 -5.01 -3.53
CA THR A 10 -22.56 -3.65 -3.42
C THR A 10 -21.36 -2.72 -3.58
N GLY A 11 -21.41 -1.80 -4.56
CA GLY A 11 -20.36 -0.82 -4.76
C GLY A 11 -20.03 -0.14 -3.45
N GLY A 12 -18.76 -0.22 -3.02
CA GLY A 12 -18.31 0.37 -1.77
C GLY A 12 -18.38 1.89 -1.84
N ALA A 13 -19.55 2.46 -1.53
CA ALA A 13 -19.77 3.91 -1.45
C ALA A 13 -19.97 4.42 0.00
N GLY A 14 -20.12 3.49 0.96
CA GLY A 14 -20.23 3.81 2.39
C GLY A 14 -18.94 4.41 2.98
N PRO A 15 -19.00 5.06 4.16
CA PRO A 15 -17.84 5.66 4.81
C PRO A 15 -16.75 4.64 5.15
N THR A 16 -17.08 3.36 5.27
CA THR A 16 -16.14 2.25 5.52
C THR A 16 -15.74 1.50 4.24
N SER A 17 -16.10 2.02 3.07
CA SER A 17 -15.78 1.35 1.81
C SER A 17 -14.29 1.30 1.53
N TYR A 18 -13.83 0.18 0.97
CA TYR A 18 -12.42 0.02 0.57
C TYR A 18 -11.94 1.14 -0.35
N ALA A 19 -12.76 1.57 -1.32
CA ALA A 19 -12.40 2.67 -2.21
C ALA A 19 -12.12 3.98 -1.46
N LYS A 20 -12.99 4.40 -0.53
CA LYS A 20 -12.79 5.62 0.27
C LYS A 20 -11.64 5.50 1.27
N ASN A 21 -11.52 4.34 1.91
CA ASN A 21 -10.45 4.11 2.89
C ASN A 21 -9.09 3.91 2.23
N SER A 22 -9.03 3.44 0.98
CA SER A 22 -7.77 3.24 0.27
C SER A 22 -7.02 4.55 0.02
N TYR A 23 -7.72 5.70 -0.05
CA TYR A 23 -7.06 7.01 -0.10
C TYR A 23 -6.21 7.29 1.15
N LEU A 24 -6.58 6.75 2.32
CA LEU A 24 -5.81 6.92 3.56
C LEU A 24 -4.46 6.18 3.51
N GLN A 25 -4.28 5.26 2.55
CA GLN A 25 -3.00 4.56 2.34
C GLN A 25 -2.05 5.36 1.44
N VAL A 26 -2.50 6.50 0.89
CA VAL A 26 -1.59 7.46 0.25
C VAL A 26 -0.94 8.29 1.36
N PRO A 27 0.39 8.24 1.53
CA PRO A 27 1.04 8.87 2.66
C PRO A 27 0.91 10.39 2.60
N PRO A 28 0.50 11.08 3.69
CA PRO A 28 0.44 12.54 3.71
C PRO A 28 1.82 13.17 3.50
N GLY A 29 2.90 12.46 3.87
CA GLY A 29 4.28 12.92 3.70
C GLY A 29 4.78 13.02 2.25
N ILE A 30 3.98 12.64 1.25
CA ILE A 30 4.32 12.87 -0.16
C ILE A 30 3.89 14.25 -0.67
N TYR A 31 3.19 15.04 0.15
CA TYR A 31 2.77 16.40 -0.20
C TYR A 31 3.62 17.42 0.55
N ASN A 32 3.97 18.53 -0.12
CA ASN A 32 4.63 19.67 0.50
C ASN A 32 3.62 20.57 1.25
N GLU A 33 4.10 21.65 1.85
CA GLU A 33 3.28 22.61 2.60
C GLU A 33 2.21 23.27 1.71
N GLU A 34 2.46 23.38 0.41
CA GLU A 34 1.51 23.89 -0.59
C GLU A 34 0.48 22.84 -1.06
N GLY A 35 0.54 21.60 -0.55
CA GLY A 35 -0.34 20.50 -0.94
C GLY A 35 -0.02 19.88 -2.31
N GLU A 36 1.12 20.23 -2.90
CA GLU A 36 1.63 19.64 -4.13
C GLU A 36 2.43 18.37 -3.84
N SER A 37 2.28 17.37 -4.71
CA SER A 37 3.06 16.15 -4.60
C SER A 37 4.54 16.39 -4.88
N VAL A 38 5.39 15.85 -4.01
CA VAL A 38 6.84 15.79 -4.21
C VAL A 38 7.23 14.69 -5.21
N ASN A 39 6.35 13.72 -5.50
CA ASN A 39 6.58 12.64 -6.46
C ASN A 39 6.20 13.06 -7.90
N LYS A 40 6.87 14.09 -8.41
CA LYS A 40 6.49 14.75 -9.67
C LYS A 40 6.55 13.80 -10.86
N GLY A 41 5.42 13.65 -11.56
CA GLY A 41 5.32 12.88 -12.80
C GLY A 41 5.20 11.37 -12.61
N ASN A 42 5.21 10.89 -11.37
CA ASN A 42 5.09 9.47 -11.04
C ASN A 42 3.90 9.23 -10.12
N ILE A 43 3.25 8.08 -10.30
CA ILE A 43 2.10 7.69 -9.48
C ILE A 43 2.49 6.75 -8.33
N TYR A 44 3.75 6.30 -8.28
CA TYR A 44 4.29 5.41 -7.24
C TYR A 44 5.81 5.62 -7.09
N ILE A 45 6.44 4.91 -6.14
CA ILE A 45 7.89 4.88 -5.95
C ILE A 45 8.56 4.31 -7.21
N CYS A 46 9.52 5.02 -7.78
CA CYS A 46 10.34 4.56 -8.90
C CYS A 46 11.76 5.16 -8.82
N GLU A 47 12.62 4.83 -9.78
CA GLU A 47 14.01 5.32 -9.83
C GLU A 47 14.12 6.85 -9.84
N SER A 48 13.15 7.55 -10.43
CA SER A 48 13.15 9.02 -10.51
C SER A 48 12.51 9.70 -9.29
N SER A 49 11.93 8.93 -8.37
CA SER A 49 11.30 9.48 -7.16
C SER A 49 12.35 9.97 -6.16
N PRO A 50 12.16 11.15 -5.53
CA PRO A 50 13.00 11.56 -4.43
C PRO A 50 12.95 10.55 -3.26
N PRO A 51 14.04 10.38 -2.49
CA PRO A 51 14.06 9.47 -1.33
C PRO A 51 12.97 9.75 -0.28
N ALA A 52 12.52 11.00 -0.17
CA ALA A 52 11.41 11.37 0.71
C ALA A 52 10.10 10.64 0.37
N VAL A 53 9.87 10.30 -0.90
CA VAL A 53 8.66 9.58 -1.34
C VAL A 53 8.65 8.17 -0.76
N SER A 54 9.73 7.40 -0.96
CA SER A 54 9.80 6.03 -0.45
C SER A 54 9.75 5.99 1.08
N MET A 55 10.38 6.97 1.74
CA MET A 55 10.30 7.11 3.19
C MET A 55 8.87 7.40 3.68
N ALA A 56 8.13 8.27 3.00
CA ALA A 56 6.74 8.56 3.36
C ALA A 56 5.85 7.31 3.25
N TYR A 57 6.01 6.52 2.19
CA TYR A 57 5.32 5.23 2.04
C TYR A 57 5.71 4.22 3.11
N PHE A 58 6.99 4.15 3.45
CA PHE A 58 7.47 3.28 4.52
C PHE A 58 6.84 3.65 5.87
N ILE A 59 6.81 4.94 6.23
CA ILE A 59 6.19 5.43 7.47
C ILE A 59 4.69 5.08 7.50
N GLN A 60 3.95 5.31 6.41
CA GLN A 60 2.54 4.97 6.32
C GLN A 60 2.31 3.46 6.53
N PHE A 61 3.14 2.62 5.89
CA PHE A 61 3.09 1.17 6.10
C PHE A 61 3.31 0.80 7.57
N GLN A 62 4.29 1.41 8.24
CA GLN A 62 4.56 1.12 9.65
C GLN A 62 3.36 1.45 10.54
N GLU A 63 2.71 2.61 10.32
CA GLU A 63 1.53 3.02 11.08
C GLU A 63 0.34 2.10 10.81
N ASP A 64 0.02 1.89 9.53
CA ASP A 64 -1.12 1.07 9.11
C ASP A 64 -0.98 -0.38 9.58
N PHE A 65 0.22 -0.95 9.43
CA PHE A 65 0.46 -2.35 9.79
C PHE A 65 0.49 -2.54 11.31
N PHE A 66 1.07 -1.60 12.06
CA PHE A 66 1.01 -1.61 13.53
C PHE A 66 -0.43 -1.55 14.04
N LEU A 67 -1.24 -0.64 13.48
CA LEU A 67 -2.66 -0.53 13.83
C LEU A 67 -3.43 -1.80 13.46
N PHE A 68 -3.19 -2.35 12.27
CA PHE A 68 -3.79 -3.61 11.84
C PHE A 68 -3.51 -4.74 12.84
N LEU A 69 -2.25 -4.96 13.19
CA LEU A 69 -1.86 -5.98 14.17
C LEU A 69 -2.53 -5.73 15.52
N GLY A 70 -2.44 -4.51 16.06
CA GLY A 70 -3.07 -4.14 17.34
C GLY A 70 -4.60 -4.25 17.35
N SER A 71 -5.26 -4.12 16.19
CA SER A 71 -6.69 -4.41 16.04
C SER A 71 -6.95 -5.91 16.01
N ARG A 72 -6.18 -6.68 15.24
CA ARG A 72 -6.35 -8.14 15.13
C ARG A 72 -6.07 -8.87 16.45
N SER A 73 -5.13 -8.38 17.26
CA SER A 73 -4.81 -8.99 18.55
C SER A 73 -5.98 -8.93 19.54
N LYS A 74 -6.83 -7.90 19.47
CA LYS A 74 -8.02 -7.76 20.32
C LYS A 74 -9.19 -8.66 19.90
N GLU A 75 -9.20 -9.08 18.63
CA GLU A 75 -10.28 -9.90 18.06
C GLU A 75 -9.96 -11.40 18.13
N LEU A 76 -8.68 -11.77 18.17
CA LEU A 76 -8.24 -13.16 18.23
C LEU A 76 -8.21 -13.67 19.67
N LEU A 77 -8.65 -14.93 19.84
CA LEU A 77 -8.50 -15.65 21.11
C LEU A 77 -7.04 -16.05 21.34
N VAL A 78 -6.69 -16.33 22.60
CA VAL A 78 -5.39 -16.88 22.98
C VAL A 78 -5.09 -18.14 22.18
N GLY A 79 -3.92 -18.20 21.54
CA GLY A 79 -3.53 -19.31 20.65
C GLY A 79 -4.12 -19.24 19.23
N GLY A 80 -4.92 -18.21 18.93
CA GLY A 80 -5.43 -17.92 17.60
C GLY A 80 -4.31 -17.63 16.59
N ARG A 81 -4.57 -17.97 15.33
CA ARG A 81 -3.63 -17.76 14.22
C ARG A 81 -4.29 -16.96 13.10
N MET A 82 -3.48 -16.21 12.38
CA MET A 82 -3.85 -15.46 11.19
C MET A 82 -2.86 -15.81 10.08
N VAL A 83 -3.34 -15.98 8.86
CA VAL A 83 -2.49 -16.14 7.68
C VAL A 83 -2.58 -14.86 6.86
N LEU A 84 -1.44 -14.23 6.61
CA LEU A 84 -1.34 -13.04 5.78
C LEU A 84 -0.55 -13.36 4.51
N ILE A 85 -1.17 -13.05 3.37
CA ILE A 85 -0.54 -13.18 2.05
C ILE A 85 -0.52 -11.78 1.45
N SER A 86 0.69 -11.27 1.19
CA SER A 86 0.91 -9.95 0.61
C SER A 86 2.03 -9.99 -0.43
N LEU A 87 1.99 -9.03 -1.36
CA LEU A 87 3.14 -8.74 -2.21
C LEU A 87 4.26 -8.15 -1.35
N ARG A 88 5.49 -8.55 -1.64
CA ARG A 88 6.70 -8.10 -0.97
C ARG A 88 7.75 -7.71 -1.99
N ARG A 89 8.71 -6.91 -1.56
CA ARG A 89 9.96 -6.74 -2.29
C ARG A 89 11.03 -7.69 -1.76
N VAL A 90 11.96 -8.05 -2.62
CA VAL A 90 13.03 -9.01 -2.30
C VAL A 90 14.22 -8.32 -1.63
N GLY A 91 14.60 -7.16 -2.14
CA GLY A 91 15.74 -6.39 -1.62
C GLY A 91 15.38 -5.40 -0.51
N PRO A 92 16.40 -4.86 0.19
CA PRO A 92 16.19 -3.82 1.19
C PRO A 92 15.73 -2.50 0.56
N ASP A 93 16.19 -2.22 -0.67
CA ASP A 93 15.89 -0.98 -1.39
C ASP A 93 14.39 -0.82 -1.64
N HIS A 94 13.84 0.34 -1.31
CA HIS A 94 12.44 0.65 -1.56
C HIS A 94 12.11 0.76 -3.05
N VAL A 95 13.11 1.06 -3.89
CA VAL A 95 12.97 1.09 -5.35
C VAL A 95 13.24 -0.31 -5.87
N ASP A 96 12.18 -1.11 -6.00
CA ASP A 96 12.26 -2.48 -6.52
C ASP A 96 11.55 -2.59 -7.88
N ARG A 97 12.33 -2.91 -8.93
CA ARG A 97 11.84 -2.98 -10.31
C ARG A 97 10.72 -3.98 -10.52
N GLY A 98 10.75 -5.10 -9.77
CA GLY A 98 9.68 -6.10 -9.81
C GLY A 98 8.33 -5.52 -9.37
N ASN A 99 8.34 -4.60 -8.40
CA ASN A 99 7.14 -3.99 -7.86
C ASN A 99 6.70 -2.72 -8.60
N TYR A 100 7.62 -1.84 -9.05
CA TYR A 100 7.22 -0.57 -9.66
C TYR A 100 6.93 -0.63 -11.16
N ILE A 101 7.38 -1.65 -11.90
CA ILE A 101 7.25 -1.67 -13.38
C ILE A 101 5.80 -1.58 -13.87
N LEU A 102 4.86 -2.22 -13.17
CA LEU A 102 3.43 -2.12 -13.50
C LEU A 102 2.91 -0.69 -13.29
N TRP A 103 3.33 -0.05 -12.21
CA TRP A 103 2.96 1.33 -11.89
C TRP A 103 3.61 2.34 -12.83
N GLU A 104 4.84 2.08 -13.28
CA GLU A 104 5.53 2.88 -14.29
C GLU A 104 4.81 2.80 -15.64
N LEU A 105 4.47 1.60 -16.12
CA LEU A 105 3.71 1.43 -17.37
C LEU A 105 2.33 2.11 -17.27
N LEU A 106 1.66 2.01 -16.12
CA LEU A 106 0.41 2.72 -15.88
C LEU A 106 0.61 4.24 -15.90
N SER A 107 1.64 4.76 -15.25
CA SER A 107 1.97 6.19 -15.23
C SER A 107 2.21 6.73 -16.65
N GLN A 108 3.00 6.03 -17.45
CA GLN A 108 3.25 6.39 -18.86
C GLN A 108 1.96 6.34 -19.71
N SER A 109 1.11 5.34 -19.48
CA SER A 109 -0.18 5.22 -20.15
C SER A 109 -1.10 6.40 -19.83
N LEU A 110 -1.17 6.80 -18.55
CA LEU A 110 -1.94 7.97 -18.12
C LEU A 110 -1.35 9.27 -18.68
N ALA A 111 -0.02 9.42 -18.71
CA ALA A 111 0.63 10.57 -19.32
C ALA A 111 0.31 10.68 -20.83
N ASN A 112 0.21 9.55 -21.54
CA ASN A 112 -0.23 9.52 -22.93
C ASN A 112 -1.69 9.98 -23.11
N LEU A 113 -2.56 9.62 -22.17
CA LEU A 113 -3.95 10.09 -22.18
C LEU A 113 -4.05 11.59 -21.88
N VAL A 114 -3.21 12.12 -21.00
CA VAL A 114 -3.09 13.57 -20.76
C VAL A 114 -2.63 14.30 -22.02
N SER A 115 -1.61 13.79 -22.73
CA SER A 115 -1.13 14.44 -23.96
C SER A 115 -2.16 14.44 -25.09
N LYS A 116 -3.08 13.45 -25.10
CA LYS A 116 -4.24 13.37 -26.00
C LYS A 116 -5.45 14.18 -25.52
N GLY A 117 -5.35 14.91 -24.41
CA GLY A 117 -6.44 15.70 -23.83
C GLY A 117 -7.61 14.86 -23.30
N LYS A 118 -7.38 13.58 -22.99
CA LYS A 118 -8.41 12.67 -22.46
C LYS A 118 -8.52 12.73 -20.94
N ILE A 119 -7.47 13.19 -20.27
CA ILE A 119 -7.40 13.35 -18.81
C ILE A 119 -6.78 14.72 -18.53
N GLU A 120 -7.30 15.43 -17.52
CA GLU A 120 -6.70 16.66 -17.02
C GLU A 120 -5.32 16.38 -16.41
N LYS A 121 -4.33 17.22 -16.72
CA LYS A 121 -2.95 17.05 -16.23
C LYS A 121 -2.88 17.04 -14.70
N GLU A 122 -3.75 17.83 -14.09
CA GLU A 122 -3.89 18.04 -12.65
C GLU A 122 -4.33 16.76 -11.96
N LYS A 123 -5.20 15.96 -12.59
CA LYS A 123 -5.64 14.65 -12.06
C LYS A 123 -4.51 13.63 -12.04
N LEU A 124 -3.64 13.63 -13.05
CA LEU A 124 -2.47 12.76 -13.05
C LEU A 124 -1.45 13.20 -11.99
N LYS A 125 -1.24 14.51 -11.83
CA LYS A 125 -0.29 15.06 -10.84
C LYS A 125 -0.69 14.76 -9.39
N SER A 126 -1.99 14.70 -9.10
CA SER A 126 -2.49 14.44 -7.74
C SER A 126 -2.70 12.95 -7.43
N TYR A 127 -2.63 12.09 -8.45
CA TYR A 127 -2.88 10.67 -8.28
C TYR A 127 -1.62 9.94 -7.79
N HIS A 128 -1.78 9.24 -6.67
CA HIS A 128 -0.76 8.37 -6.10
C HIS A 128 -1.36 7.03 -5.74
N THR A 129 -0.54 6.00 -5.88
CA THR A 129 -0.94 4.62 -5.68
C THR A 129 -0.96 4.32 -4.19
N GLN A 130 -2.09 3.81 -3.71
CA GLN A 130 -2.32 3.26 -2.38
C GLN A 130 -1.68 1.87 -2.20
N PHE A 131 -0.38 1.76 -2.45
CA PHE A 131 0.32 0.49 -2.43
C PHE A 131 1.69 0.67 -1.81
N TYR A 132 2.12 -0.31 -1.03
CA TYR A 132 3.49 -0.45 -0.59
C TYR A 132 3.84 -1.93 -0.51
N ALA A 133 4.97 -2.31 -1.10
CA ALA A 133 5.50 -3.66 -1.01
C ALA A 133 6.61 -3.68 0.06
N PRO A 134 6.32 -4.09 1.31
CA PRO A 134 7.32 -4.15 2.36
C PRO A 134 8.36 -5.24 2.08
N SER A 135 9.58 -5.08 2.63
CA SER A 135 10.54 -6.17 2.66
C SER A 135 10.18 -7.16 3.77
N LYS A 136 10.82 -8.33 3.76
CA LYS A 136 10.65 -9.32 4.83
C LYS A 136 11.05 -8.73 6.20
N GLU A 137 12.16 -8.02 6.21
CA GLU A 137 12.76 -7.41 7.41
C GLU A 137 11.86 -6.32 7.99
N GLU A 138 11.20 -5.52 7.14
CA GLU A 138 10.26 -4.49 7.61
C GLU A 138 9.03 -5.09 8.29
N ILE A 139 8.50 -6.19 7.73
CA ILE A 139 7.37 -6.92 8.34
C ILE A 139 7.79 -7.47 9.70
N GLU A 140 8.95 -8.15 9.76
CA GLU A 140 9.47 -8.73 10.99
C GLU A 140 9.74 -7.67 12.06
N GLU A 141 10.27 -6.52 11.67
CA GLU A 141 10.51 -5.40 12.57
C GLU A 141 9.20 -4.81 13.12
N GLN A 142 8.16 -4.66 12.28
CA GLN A 142 6.86 -4.21 12.78
C GLN A 142 6.20 -5.22 13.72
N LEU A 143 6.34 -6.52 13.45
CA LEU A 143 5.84 -7.56 14.34
C LEU A 143 6.56 -7.55 15.68
N ARG A 144 7.89 -7.37 15.66
CA ARG A 144 8.70 -7.21 16.88
C ARG A 144 8.29 -5.96 17.66
N ARG A 145 8.01 -4.85 16.97
CA ARG A 145 7.60 -3.58 17.56
C ARG A 145 6.20 -3.65 18.19
N GLU A 146 5.24 -4.31 17.55
CA GLU A 146 3.88 -4.47 18.09
C GLU A 146 3.84 -5.52 19.23
N GLY A 147 4.55 -6.63 19.06
CA GLY A 147 4.87 -7.57 20.13
C GLY A 147 3.81 -8.62 20.47
N THR A 148 2.61 -8.57 19.90
CA THR A 148 1.54 -9.53 20.18
C THR A 148 1.63 -10.80 19.33
N PHE A 149 2.20 -10.68 18.12
CA PHE A 149 2.30 -11.78 17.17
C PHE A 149 3.71 -12.35 17.06
N LYS A 150 3.77 -13.67 16.89
CA LYS A 150 4.96 -14.42 16.48
C LYS A 150 4.80 -14.90 15.04
N VAL A 151 5.86 -14.87 14.26
CA VAL A 151 5.87 -15.41 12.89
C VAL A 151 6.12 -16.91 12.91
N ASP A 152 5.30 -17.64 12.16
CA ASP A 152 5.50 -19.04 11.79
C ASP A 152 5.76 -19.07 10.27
N TYR A 153 6.96 -19.46 9.86
CA TYR A 153 7.40 -19.32 8.46
C TYR A 153 6.93 -20.52 7.62
N GLY A 154 5.97 -20.28 6.73
CA GLY A 154 5.71 -21.05 5.51
C GLY A 154 5.92 -20.18 4.26
N SER A 155 5.58 -20.67 3.07
CA SER A 155 5.55 -19.86 1.83
C SER A 155 4.54 -18.68 1.87
N ALA A 156 3.70 -18.64 2.91
CA ALA A 156 2.91 -17.52 3.36
C ALA A 156 3.36 -17.10 4.78
N VAL A 157 3.23 -15.82 5.13
CA VAL A 157 3.51 -15.36 6.51
C VAL A 157 2.32 -15.78 7.37
N ALA A 158 2.45 -16.88 8.11
CA ALA A 158 1.51 -17.21 9.17
C ALA A 158 1.95 -16.46 10.44
N MET A 159 1.00 -15.79 11.09
CA MET A 159 1.21 -15.09 12.35
C MET A 159 0.37 -15.77 13.42
N ALA A 160 0.97 -16.07 14.57
CA ALA A 160 0.31 -16.65 15.73
C ALA A 160 0.32 -15.64 16.88
N VAL A 161 -0.79 -15.52 17.61
CA VAL A 161 -0.84 -14.68 18.82
C VAL A 161 -0.07 -15.39 19.94
N SER A 162 0.85 -14.67 20.59
CA SER A 162 1.52 -15.16 21.78
C SER A 162 1.08 -14.37 23.00
N LEU A 163 0.52 -15.05 23.99
CA LEU A 163 0.33 -14.56 25.35
C LEU A 163 1.02 -15.52 26.31
#